data_AF-A0A958SR25-F1
#
_entry.id   AF-A0A958SR25-F1
#
_cell.length_a   1.000
_cell.length_b   1.000
_cell.length_c   1.000
_cell.angle_alpha   90.00
_cell.angle_beta   90.00
_cell.angle_gamma   90.00
#
_symmetry.space_group_name_H-M   'P 1'
#
loop_
_entity.id
_entity.type
_entity.pdbx_description
1 polymer ?
#
loop_
_entity_poly.entity_id
_entity_poly.type
_entity_poly.pdbx_seq_one_letter_code
_entity_poly.pdbx_strand_id
1 'polypeptide(L)'
;MLIIGIAGGTGCGKTTVVNQILQELPENEVGVISQDSYYKDTSHLSYDERVKINFDHPRSIDFELLESHLKDLRLGKSIEQPVYSFVKHNRTGDTILTHPRKVMIVEGILILTNPELRDMFDIKIFVHADSDERLIRRLKRDITERGRDIDEVLNRYQNTLKPMHEQFIEPMKEYADIIIPNNKYNTVAVDIVKTIIHNRL
;
A
#
# COMPACT_ATOMS: atom_id res chain seq x y z
N MET A 1 15.28 9.35 10.68
CA MET A 1 14.48 8.39 9.90
C MET A 1 14.08 9.03 8.59
N LEU A 2 14.26 8.34 7.47
CA LEU A 2 13.70 8.68 6.15
C LEU A 2 12.40 7.88 5.96
N ILE A 3 11.31 8.51 5.55
CA ILE A 3 10.03 7.86 5.28
C ILE A 3 9.69 7.99 3.79
N ILE A 4 9.56 6.86 3.12
CA ILE A 4 9.23 6.78 1.69
C ILE A 4 7.80 6.26 1.54
N GLY A 5 6.90 7.04 0.97
CA GLY A 5 5.55 6.62 0.61
C GLY A 5 5.52 6.02 -0.80
N ILE A 6 5.08 4.77 -0.96
CA ILE A 6 4.96 4.10 -2.26
C ILE A 6 3.49 3.75 -2.54
N ALA A 7 2.87 4.51 -3.45
CA ALA A 7 1.48 4.37 -3.87
C ALA A 7 1.32 3.95 -5.33
N GLY A 8 0.07 3.78 -5.77
CA GLY A 8 -0.27 3.27 -7.09
C GLY A 8 -1.48 2.33 -7.08
N GLY A 9 -2.14 2.18 -8.21
CA GLY A 9 -3.35 1.36 -8.34
C GLY A 9 -3.18 -0.12 -7.96
N THR A 10 -4.29 -0.81 -7.67
CA THR A 10 -4.27 -2.28 -7.54
C THR A 10 -3.72 -2.91 -8.83
N GLY A 11 -2.86 -3.92 -8.70
CA GLY A 11 -2.23 -4.61 -9.84
C GLY A 11 -1.08 -3.87 -10.55
N CYS A 12 -0.72 -2.63 -10.13
CA CYS A 12 0.36 -1.89 -10.79
C CYS A 12 1.78 -2.40 -10.47
N GLY A 13 1.92 -3.29 -9.47
CA GLY A 13 3.21 -3.89 -9.10
C GLY A 13 3.97 -3.18 -7.97
N LYS A 14 3.33 -2.32 -7.17
CA LYS A 14 3.93 -1.74 -5.94
C LYS A 14 4.68 -2.77 -5.09
N THR A 15 4.00 -3.85 -4.70
CA THR A 15 4.58 -4.89 -3.84
C THR A 15 5.83 -5.51 -4.48
N THR A 16 5.83 -5.67 -5.81
CA THR A 16 7.02 -6.13 -6.55
C THR A 16 8.17 -5.14 -6.46
N VAL A 17 7.92 -3.85 -6.68
CA VAL A 17 8.92 -2.78 -6.55
C VAL A 17 9.46 -2.72 -5.12
N VAL A 18 8.59 -2.76 -4.11
CA VAL A 18 8.98 -2.76 -2.69
C VAL A 18 9.89 -3.96 -2.39
N ASN A 19 9.49 -5.17 -2.78
CA ASN A 19 10.29 -6.37 -2.53
C ASN A 19 11.67 -6.30 -3.22
N GLN A 20 11.73 -5.72 -4.42
CA GLN A 20 13.00 -5.55 -5.15
C GLN A 20 13.92 -4.52 -4.51
N ILE A 21 13.35 -3.44 -3.98
CA ILE A 21 14.11 -2.48 -3.18
C ILE A 21 14.75 -3.19 -1.98
N LEU A 22 14.00 -4.07 -1.30
CA LEU A 22 14.47 -4.74 -0.08
C LEU A 22 15.51 -5.85 -0.31
N GLN A 23 15.46 -6.56 -1.44
CA GLN A 23 16.30 -7.75 -1.71
C GLN A 23 17.82 -7.54 -1.58
N GLU A 24 18.30 -6.31 -1.77
CA GLU A 24 19.72 -5.97 -1.77
C GLU A 24 20.12 -5.03 -0.61
N LEU A 25 19.18 -4.75 0.29
CA LEU A 25 19.43 -3.89 1.44
C LEU A 25 19.73 -4.73 2.68
N PRO A 26 20.58 -4.24 3.60
CA PRO A 26 20.88 -4.95 4.83
C PRO A 26 19.61 -5.29 5.61
N GLU A 27 19.52 -6.54 6.06
CA GLU A 27 18.44 -6.94 6.97
C GLU A 27 18.41 -5.99 8.18
N ASN A 28 17.22 -5.65 8.66
CA ASN A 28 17.01 -4.80 9.84
C ASN A 28 17.32 -3.30 9.68
N GLU A 29 17.70 -2.80 8.51
CA GLU A 29 17.94 -1.36 8.31
C GLU A 29 16.73 -0.61 7.70
N VAL A 30 15.85 -1.36 7.02
CA VAL A 30 14.63 -0.84 6.40
C VAL A 30 13.40 -1.52 6.98
N GLY A 31 12.43 -0.73 7.43
CA GLY A 31 11.12 -1.21 7.85
C GLY A 31 10.07 -0.98 6.78
N VAL A 32 9.05 -1.84 6.72
CA VAL A 32 7.92 -1.69 5.79
C VAL A 32 6.62 -1.72 6.56
N ILE A 33 5.77 -0.73 6.31
CA ILE A 33 4.40 -0.66 6.82
C ILE A 33 3.45 -0.74 5.64
N SER A 34 2.58 -1.75 5.65
CA SER A 34 1.49 -1.87 4.68
C SER A 34 0.26 -1.11 5.18
N GLN A 35 -0.31 -0.25 4.35
CA GLN A 35 -1.58 0.44 4.62
C GLN A 35 -2.72 -0.54 4.86
N ASP A 36 -2.68 -1.73 4.25
CA ASP A 36 -3.74 -2.73 4.41
C ASP A 36 -3.85 -3.25 5.86
N SER A 37 -2.78 -3.15 6.66
CA SER A 37 -2.84 -3.39 8.11
C SER A 37 -3.75 -2.39 8.84
N TYR A 38 -3.94 -1.20 8.27
CA TYR A 38 -4.60 -0.04 8.88
C TYR A 38 -6.02 0.17 8.35
N TYR A 39 -6.67 -0.83 7.76
CA TYR A 39 -8.14 -0.78 7.64
C TYR A 39 -8.76 -0.59 9.04
N LYS A 40 -9.86 0.17 9.12
CA LYS A 40 -10.57 0.45 10.38
C LYS A 40 -11.03 -0.85 11.05
N ASP A 41 -10.98 -0.87 12.38
CA ASP A 41 -11.61 -1.92 13.15
C ASP A 41 -13.14 -1.81 13.02
N THR A 42 -13.74 -2.89 12.55
CA THR A 42 -15.17 -3.03 12.33
C THR A 42 -15.75 -4.18 13.14
N SER A 43 -15.15 -4.50 14.30
CA SER A 43 -15.62 -5.56 15.21
C SER A 43 -17.07 -5.38 15.69
N HIS A 44 -17.61 -4.16 15.59
CA HIS A 44 -19.01 -3.84 15.87
C HIS A 44 -19.99 -4.29 14.75
N LEU A 45 -19.49 -4.66 13.58
CA LEU A 45 -20.28 -5.12 12.43
C LEU A 45 -20.26 -6.65 12.32
N SER A 46 -21.33 -7.22 11.79
CA SER A 46 -21.40 -8.63 11.41
C SER A 46 -20.43 -8.95 10.26
N TYR A 47 -20.17 -10.24 10.02
CA TYR A 47 -19.36 -10.66 8.87
C TYR A 47 -19.99 -10.23 7.54
N ASP A 48 -21.31 -10.41 7.39
CA ASP A 48 -22.03 -10.07 6.15
C ASP A 48 -22.04 -8.57 5.86
N GLU A 49 -22.01 -7.73 6.90
CA GLU A 49 -21.84 -6.28 6.75
C GLU A 49 -20.41 -5.92 6.35
N ARG A 50 -19.39 -6.56 6.96
CA ARG A 50 -17.98 -6.31 6.65
C ARG A 50 -17.61 -6.67 5.21
N VAL A 51 -18.17 -7.76 4.67
CA VAL A 51 -17.96 -8.16 3.26
C VAL A 51 -18.44 -7.09 2.27
N LYS A 52 -19.42 -6.27 2.65
CA LYS A 52 -19.96 -5.20 1.81
C LYS A 52 -19.16 -3.89 1.88
N ILE A 53 -18.15 -3.80 2.75
CA ILE A 53 -17.33 -2.60 2.86
C ILE A 53 -16.50 -2.40 1.59
N ASN A 54 -16.54 -1.18 1.07
CA ASN A 54 -15.63 -0.77 0.00
C ASN A 54 -14.27 -0.37 0.59
N PHE A 55 -13.33 -1.32 0.57
CA PHE A 55 -11.98 -1.13 1.08
C PHE A 55 -11.11 -0.22 0.22
N ASP A 56 -11.47 0.04 -1.04
CA ASP A 56 -10.74 0.93 -1.94
C ASP A 56 -11.14 2.42 -1.76
N HIS A 57 -12.06 2.74 -0.84
CA HIS A 57 -12.42 4.12 -0.48
C HIS A 57 -11.57 4.61 0.72
N PRO A 58 -11.02 5.84 0.72
CA PRO A 58 -10.23 6.40 1.83
C PRO A 58 -10.82 6.23 3.24
N ARG A 59 -12.15 6.25 3.39
CA ARG A 59 -12.84 6.11 4.68
C ARG A 59 -12.64 4.75 5.36
N SER A 60 -12.23 3.74 4.59
CA SER A 60 -11.93 2.41 5.10
C SER A 60 -10.64 2.37 5.89
N ILE A 61 -9.76 3.36 5.72
CA ILE A 61 -8.44 3.43 6.33
C ILE A 61 -8.51 4.24 7.63
N ASP A 62 -7.78 3.74 8.63
CA ASP A 62 -7.50 4.41 9.88
C ASP A 62 -6.21 5.24 9.74
N PHE A 63 -6.33 6.35 9.01
CA PHE A 63 -5.19 7.24 8.76
C PHE A 63 -4.66 7.87 10.06
N GLU A 64 -5.54 8.19 11.02
CA GLU A 64 -5.15 8.73 12.31
C GLU A 64 -4.20 7.80 13.07
N LEU A 65 -4.50 6.50 13.11
CA LEU A 65 -3.60 5.51 13.71
C LEU A 65 -2.27 5.39 12.96
N LEU A 66 -2.31 5.35 11.62
CA LEU A 66 -1.10 5.27 10.80
C LEU A 66 -0.20 6.50 11.01
N GLU A 67 -0.79 7.70 11.02
CA GLU A 67 -0.08 8.95 11.30
C GLU A 67 0.53 8.95 12.70
N SER A 68 -0.23 8.55 13.73
CA SER A 68 0.28 8.45 15.10
C SER A 68 1.47 7.50 15.18
N HIS A 69 1.36 6.33 14.56
CA HIS A 69 2.41 5.33 14.53
C HIS A 69 3.68 5.84 13.83
N LEU A 70 3.53 6.54 12.70
CA LEU A 70 4.67 7.14 12.01
C LEU A 70 5.33 8.27 12.83
N LYS A 71 4.54 9.05 13.60
CA LYS A 71 5.07 10.05 14.53
C LYS A 71 5.88 9.39 15.64
N ASP A 72 5.37 8.33 16.25
CA ASP A 72 6.07 7.59 17.30
C ASP A 72 7.37 6.95 16.80
N LEU A 73 7.33 6.31 15.62
CA LEU A 73 8.53 5.78 14.96
C LEU A 73 9.57 6.87 14.70
N ARG A 74 9.15 8.05 14.23
CA ARG A 74 10.06 9.19 14.01
C ARG A 74 10.68 9.70 15.33
N LEU A 75 9.99 9.55 16.45
CA LEU A 75 10.50 9.85 17.80
C LEU A 75 11.38 8.73 18.40
N GLY A 76 11.64 7.65 17.65
CA GLY A 76 12.43 6.52 18.12
C GLY A 76 11.66 5.57 19.04
N LYS A 77 10.33 5.63 19.06
CA LYS A 77 9.49 4.71 19.82
C LYS A 77 9.03 3.56 18.93
N SER A 78 8.99 2.35 19.49
CA SER A 78 8.40 1.20 18.80
C SER A 78 6.87 1.29 18.84
N ILE A 79 6.21 0.71 17.85
CA ILE A 79 4.75 0.68 17.72
C ILE A 79 4.23 -0.75 17.71
N GLU A 80 2.95 -0.91 18.04
CA GLU A 80 2.22 -2.15 17.87
C GLU A 80 1.40 -2.09 16.57
N GLN A 81 2.02 -2.47 15.45
CA GLN A 81 1.37 -2.40 14.14
C GLN A 81 0.22 -3.42 14.09
N PRO A 82 -1.01 -3.02 13.72
CA PRO A 82 -2.15 -3.93 13.65
C PRO A 82 -1.96 -5.02 12.58
N VAL A 83 -2.50 -6.20 12.85
CA VAL A 83 -2.61 -7.29 11.87
C VAL A 83 -4.03 -7.31 11.30
N TYR A 84 -4.13 -7.27 9.98
CA TYR A 84 -5.41 -7.34 9.27
C TYR A 84 -5.60 -8.72 8.62
N SER A 85 -6.79 -9.29 8.76
CA SER A 85 -7.16 -10.55 8.11
C SER A 85 -8.12 -10.28 6.95
N PHE A 86 -7.63 -10.50 5.73
CA PHE A 86 -8.46 -10.47 4.52
C PHE A 86 -9.53 -11.55 4.48
N VAL A 87 -9.36 -12.65 5.24
CA VAL A 87 -10.37 -13.71 5.36
C VAL A 87 -11.50 -13.28 6.29
N LYS A 88 -11.18 -12.63 7.42
CA LYS A 88 -12.19 -12.16 8.38
C LYS A 88 -12.76 -10.79 8.03
N HIS A 89 -12.20 -10.10 7.02
CA HIS A 89 -12.51 -8.72 6.67
C HIS A 89 -12.39 -7.75 7.88
N ASN A 90 -11.43 -7.99 8.78
CA ASN A 90 -11.21 -7.14 9.95
C ASN A 90 -9.80 -7.30 10.54
N ARG A 91 -9.44 -6.39 11.46
CA ARG A 91 -8.29 -6.57 12.35
C ARG A 91 -8.43 -7.85 13.17
N THR A 92 -7.32 -8.52 13.45
CA THR A 92 -7.34 -9.76 14.24
C THR A 92 -7.32 -9.51 15.74
N GLY A 93 -6.92 -8.31 16.17
CA GLY A 93 -6.59 -7.98 17.56
C GLY A 93 -5.12 -8.20 17.89
N ASP A 94 -4.40 -8.95 17.04
CA ASP A 94 -2.95 -9.13 17.16
C ASP A 94 -2.20 -7.93 16.60
N THR A 95 -0.98 -7.75 17.09
CA THR A 95 -0.06 -6.70 16.64
C THR A 95 1.32 -7.26 16.36
N ILE A 96 2.07 -6.56 15.52
CA ILE A 96 3.48 -6.82 15.23
C ILE A 96 4.29 -5.67 15.83
N LEU A 97 5.19 -6.00 16.75
CA LEU A 97 6.12 -5.02 17.31
C LEU A 97 7.03 -4.50 16.19
N THR A 98 6.86 -3.23 15.85
CA THR A 98 7.60 -2.58 14.77
C THR A 98 8.53 -1.53 15.38
N HIS A 99 9.82 -1.74 15.19
CA HIS A 99 10.86 -0.86 15.71
C HIS A 99 11.14 0.30 14.74
N PRO A 100 11.56 1.46 15.25
CA PRO A 100 12.08 2.54 14.40
C PRO A 100 13.32 2.06 13.63
N ARG A 101 13.38 2.39 12.35
CA ARG A 101 14.51 2.09 11.44
C ARG A 101 15.08 3.37 10.83
N LYS A 102 16.27 3.29 10.21
CA LYS A 102 16.83 4.43 9.47
C LYS A 102 15.93 4.82 8.31
N VAL A 103 15.35 3.84 7.62
CA VAL A 103 14.37 4.04 6.55
C VAL A 103 13.08 3.27 6.85
N MET A 104 11.95 3.93 6.69
CA MET A 104 10.62 3.32 6.73
C MET A 104 9.94 3.49 5.38
N ILE A 105 9.52 2.40 4.76
CA ILE A 105 8.67 2.40 3.57
C ILE A 105 7.23 2.24 4.03
N VAL A 106 6.35 3.14 3.61
CA VAL A 106 4.91 3.02 3.78
C VAL A 106 4.32 2.75 2.41
N GLU A 107 3.67 1.61 2.22
CA GLU A 107 3.10 1.23 0.93
C GLU A 107 1.59 1.05 1.03
N GLY A 108 0.88 1.44 -0.03
CA GLY A 108 -0.57 1.24 -0.08
C GLY A 108 -1.22 1.95 -1.25
N ILE A 109 -2.48 1.62 -1.52
CA ILE A 109 -3.21 2.18 -2.67
C ILE A 109 -3.71 3.62 -2.41
N LEU A 110 -3.86 4.03 -1.15
CA LEU A 110 -4.53 5.28 -0.72
C LEU A 110 -3.65 6.14 0.21
N ILE A 111 -2.39 5.78 0.47
CA ILE A 111 -1.53 6.51 1.42
C ILE A 111 -1.28 7.96 1.01
N LEU A 112 -1.40 8.27 -0.28
CA LEU A 112 -1.28 9.63 -0.79
C LEU A 112 -2.59 10.41 -0.75
N THR A 113 -3.73 9.82 -0.36
CA THR A 113 -5.01 10.55 -0.29
C THR A 113 -5.13 11.46 0.93
N ASN A 114 -4.47 11.10 2.03
CA ASN A 114 -4.48 11.89 3.25
C ASN A 114 -3.33 12.93 3.22
N PRO A 115 -3.63 14.25 3.30
CA PRO A 115 -2.61 15.31 3.27
C PRO A 115 -1.55 15.19 4.36
N GLU A 116 -1.96 14.84 5.58
CA GLU A 116 -1.09 14.79 6.74
C GLU A 116 0.00 13.71 6.57
N LEU A 117 -0.35 12.55 6.03
CA LEU A 117 0.58 11.49 5.65
C LEU A 117 1.52 11.92 4.53
N ARG A 118 1.02 12.67 3.52
CA ARG A 118 1.90 13.20 2.47
C ARG A 118 2.98 14.10 3.06
N ASP A 119 2.62 14.98 3.99
CA ASP A 119 3.57 15.87 4.66
C ASP A 119 4.59 15.12 5.53
N MET A 120 4.24 13.90 5.96
CA MET A 120 5.16 13.03 6.68
C MET A 120 6.13 12.26 5.76
N PHE A 121 5.84 12.11 4.47
CA PHE A 121 6.71 11.40 3.53
C PHE A 121 7.82 12.31 3.00
N ASP A 122 9.07 11.91 3.24
CA ASP A 122 10.25 12.58 2.69
C ASP A 122 10.36 12.38 1.18
N ILE A 123 9.89 11.22 0.66
CA ILE A 123 9.83 10.89 -0.76
C ILE A 123 8.49 10.20 -1.06
N LYS A 124 7.79 10.65 -2.09
CA LYS A 124 6.50 10.12 -2.55
C LYS A 124 6.69 9.48 -3.93
N ILE A 125 6.45 8.19 -4.01
CA ILE A 125 6.60 7.40 -5.24
C ILE A 125 5.22 6.90 -5.66
N PHE A 126 4.89 7.05 -6.94
CA PHE A 126 3.71 6.46 -7.54
C PHE A 126 4.10 5.43 -8.60
N VAL A 127 3.79 4.15 -8.36
CA VAL A 127 4.00 3.08 -9.33
C VAL A 127 2.82 3.06 -10.30
N HIS A 128 3.09 3.39 -11.56
CA HIS A 128 2.08 3.51 -12.60
C HIS A 128 2.14 2.33 -13.57
N ALA A 129 0.96 1.83 -13.93
CA ALA A 129 0.75 0.89 -15.01
C ALA A 129 -0.64 1.10 -15.61
N ASP A 130 -0.78 0.81 -16.89
CA ASP A 130 -2.01 1.03 -17.65
C ASP A 130 -3.14 0.17 -17.05
N SER A 131 -4.38 0.66 -17.13
CA SER A 131 -5.53 0.04 -16.46
C SER A 131 -5.83 -1.37 -16.98
N ASP A 132 -5.60 -1.60 -18.26
CA ASP A 132 -5.73 -2.89 -18.94
C ASP A 132 -4.65 -3.88 -18.50
N GLU A 133 -3.38 -3.47 -18.44
CA GLU A 133 -2.28 -4.28 -17.91
C GLU A 133 -2.54 -4.71 -16.47
N ARG A 134 -3.02 -3.78 -15.63
CA ARG A 134 -3.42 -4.08 -14.25
C ARG A 134 -4.58 -5.04 -14.17
N LEU A 135 -5.59 -4.88 -15.03
CA LEU A 135 -6.74 -5.78 -15.11
C LEU A 135 -6.31 -7.19 -15.56
N ILE A 136 -5.47 -7.30 -16.58
CA ILE A 136 -4.95 -8.59 -17.08
C ILE A 136 -4.20 -9.33 -15.96
N ARG A 137 -3.30 -8.64 -15.23
CA ARG A 137 -2.58 -9.22 -14.09
C ARG A 137 -3.53 -9.68 -12.99
N ARG A 138 -4.57 -8.89 -12.71
CA ARG A 138 -5.58 -9.23 -11.72
C ARG A 138 -6.41 -10.45 -12.15
N LEU A 139 -6.89 -10.48 -13.39
CA LEU A 139 -7.66 -11.60 -13.93
C LEU A 139 -6.86 -12.90 -13.86
N LYS A 140 -5.60 -12.87 -14.32
CA LYS A 140 -4.71 -14.04 -14.20
C LYS A 140 -4.63 -14.50 -12.75
N ARG A 141 -4.23 -13.64 -11.82
CA ARG A 141 -4.07 -13.99 -10.40
C ARG A 141 -5.38 -14.50 -9.77
N ASP A 142 -6.47 -13.77 -9.91
CA ASP A 142 -7.73 -14.08 -9.23
C ASP A 142 -8.42 -15.33 -9.82
N ILE A 143 -8.24 -15.63 -11.12
CA ILE A 143 -8.76 -16.85 -11.75
C ILE A 143 -7.84 -18.06 -11.49
N THR A 144 -6.55 -17.95 -11.79
CA THR A 144 -5.64 -19.11 -11.74
C THR A 144 -5.22 -19.50 -10.34
N GLU A 145 -5.00 -18.52 -9.44
CA GLU A 145 -4.50 -18.80 -8.09
C GLU A 145 -5.61 -18.90 -7.04
N ARG A 146 -6.76 -18.25 -7.30
CA ARG A 146 -7.86 -18.13 -6.31
C ARG A 146 -9.18 -18.75 -6.76
N GLY A 147 -9.26 -19.29 -7.97
CA GLY A 147 -10.44 -19.99 -8.48
C GLY A 147 -11.69 -19.13 -8.57
N ARG A 148 -11.56 -17.80 -8.72
CA ARG A 148 -12.71 -16.90 -8.83
C ARG A 148 -13.35 -16.96 -10.20
N ASP A 149 -14.65 -16.74 -10.23
CA ASP A 149 -15.42 -16.58 -11.46
C ASP A 149 -15.05 -15.29 -12.21
N ILE A 150 -14.96 -15.36 -13.54
CA ILE A 150 -14.53 -14.23 -14.37
C ILE A 150 -15.54 -13.09 -14.34
N ASP A 151 -16.84 -13.39 -14.34
CA ASP A 151 -17.89 -12.39 -14.32
C ASP A 151 -17.92 -11.67 -12.97
N GLU A 152 -17.71 -12.39 -11.87
CA GLU A 152 -17.55 -11.77 -10.54
C GLU A 152 -16.37 -10.77 -10.53
N VAL A 153 -15.21 -11.17 -11.06
CA VAL A 153 -14.01 -10.32 -11.08
C VAL A 153 -14.23 -9.08 -11.95
N LEU A 154 -14.82 -9.24 -13.15
CA LEU A 154 -15.10 -8.14 -14.06
C LEU A 154 -16.16 -7.18 -13.49
N ASN A 155 -17.24 -7.72 -12.92
CA ASN A 155 -18.30 -6.92 -12.30
C ASN A 155 -17.74 -6.08 -11.14
N ARG A 156 -16.92 -6.68 -10.28
CA ARG A 156 -16.24 -5.95 -9.19
C ARG A 156 -15.27 -4.90 -9.72
N TYR A 157 -14.55 -5.19 -10.79
CA TYR A 157 -13.65 -4.22 -11.40
C TYR A 157 -14.41 -3.00 -11.91
N GLN A 158 -15.48 -3.19 -12.68
CA GLN A 158 -16.25 -2.11 -13.27
C GLN A 158 -16.99 -1.27 -12.22
N ASN A 159 -17.60 -1.92 -11.23
CA ASN A 159 -18.52 -1.25 -10.29
C ASN A 159 -17.87 -0.79 -8.98
N THR A 160 -16.65 -1.24 -8.67
CA THR A 160 -15.97 -0.86 -7.43
C THR A 160 -14.56 -0.35 -7.70
N LEU A 161 -13.70 -1.18 -8.31
CA LEU A 161 -12.27 -0.88 -8.35
C LEU A 161 -11.94 0.28 -9.29
N LYS A 162 -12.49 0.28 -10.50
CA LYS A 162 -12.24 1.32 -11.50
C LYS A 162 -12.74 2.70 -11.01
N PRO A 163 -13.98 2.85 -10.51
CA PRO A 163 -14.44 4.12 -9.95
C PRO A 163 -13.58 4.62 -8.79
N MET A 164 -13.22 3.76 -7.84
CA MET A 164 -12.36 4.15 -6.70
C MET A 164 -10.95 4.53 -7.15
N HIS A 165 -10.42 3.82 -8.14
CA HIS A 165 -9.12 4.15 -8.70
C HIS A 165 -9.13 5.51 -9.39
N GLU A 166 -10.10 5.77 -10.28
CA GLU A 166 -10.22 7.04 -11.01
C GLU A 166 -10.50 8.21 -10.06
N GLN A 167 -11.29 7.99 -9.01
CA GLN A 167 -11.67 9.04 -8.07
C GLN A 167 -10.60 9.35 -7.02
N PHE A 168 -9.98 8.32 -6.44
CA PHE A 168 -9.15 8.48 -5.24
C PHE A 168 -7.69 8.11 -5.43
N ILE A 169 -7.33 7.24 -6.38
CA ILE A 169 -5.96 6.72 -6.48
C ILE A 169 -5.18 7.43 -7.59
N GLU A 170 -5.70 7.43 -8.81
CA GLU A 170 -5.02 7.98 -9.98
C GLU A 170 -4.72 9.48 -9.87
N PRO A 171 -5.63 10.33 -9.34
CA PRO A 171 -5.32 11.75 -9.17
C PRO A 171 -4.15 11.99 -8.21
N MET A 172 -3.88 11.07 -7.28
CA MET A 172 -2.79 11.24 -6.31
C MET A 172 -1.40 11.13 -6.92
N LYS A 173 -1.31 10.68 -8.18
CA LYS A 173 -0.09 10.73 -8.98
C LYS A 173 0.50 12.15 -9.07
N GLU A 174 -0.32 13.20 -8.99
CA GLU A 174 0.15 14.59 -8.99
C GLU A 174 0.96 14.96 -7.75
N TYR A 175 0.78 14.25 -6.63
CA TYR A 175 1.56 14.48 -5.40
C TYR A 175 2.85 13.66 -5.34
N ALA A 176 3.16 12.87 -6.36
CA ALA A 176 4.35 12.04 -6.38
C ALA A 176 5.58 12.86 -6.79
N ASP A 177 6.68 12.68 -6.06
CA ASP A 177 7.99 13.20 -6.44
C ASP A 177 8.58 12.37 -7.59
N ILE A 178 8.29 11.06 -7.62
CA ILE A 178 8.76 10.11 -8.63
C ILE A 178 7.59 9.24 -9.11
N ILE A 179 7.43 9.10 -10.42
CA ILE A 179 6.53 8.13 -11.04
C ILE A 179 7.35 7.00 -11.63
N ILE A 180 7.11 5.76 -11.19
CA ILE A 180 7.79 4.58 -11.72
C ILE A 180 6.84 3.88 -12.69
N PRO A 181 7.10 3.94 -14.01
CA PRO A 181 6.32 3.16 -14.98
C PRO A 181 6.66 1.67 -14.83
N ASN A 182 5.63 0.83 -14.82
CA ASN A 182 5.74 -0.61 -14.60
C ASN A 182 4.86 -1.44 -15.56
N ASN A 183 4.54 -0.89 -16.74
CA ASN A 183 4.02 -1.66 -17.87
C ASN A 183 5.05 -2.69 -18.36
N LYS A 184 6.33 -2.31 -18.29
CA LYS A 184 7.49 -3.19 -18.46
C LYS A 184 8.35 -3.10 -17.21
N TYR A 185 9.14 -4.13 -16.98
CA TYR A 185 10.03 -4.18 -15.83
C TYR A 185 11.04 -3.01 -15.87
N ASN A 186 11.15 -2.26 -14.77
CA ASN A 186 11.96 -1.05 -14.70
C ASN A 186 12.99 -1.14 -13.57
N THR A 187 14.14 -1.77 -13.86
CA THR A 187 15.25 -1.91 -12.91
C THR A 187 15.89 -0.57 -12.58
N VAL A 188 16.07 0.31 -13.58
CA VAL A 188 16.75 1.59 -13.40
C VAL A 188 16.07 2.46 -12.35
N ALA A 189 14.74 2.55 -12.37
CA ALA A 189 13.99 3.31 -11.36
C ALA A 189 14.15 2.70 -9.96
N VAL A 190 14.14 1.37 -9.86
CA VAL A 190 14.37 0.67 -8.59
C VAL A 190 15.78 0.93 -8.06
N ASP A 191 16.80 0.91 -8.93
CA ASP A 191 18.20 1.14 -8.56
C ASP A 191 18.45 2.57 -8.07
N ILE A 192 17.75 3.56 -8.63
CA ILE A 192 17.77 4.95 -8.14
C ILE A 192 17.21 5.01 -6.71
N VAL A 193 16.06 4.38 -6.44
CA VAL A 193 15.46 4.36 -5.10
C VAL A 193 16.38 3.64 -4.10
N LYS A 194 16.96 2.51 -4.50
CA LYS A 194 17.96 1.79 -3.70
C LYS A 194 19.17 2.67 -3.36
N THR A 195 19.67 3.43 -4.32
CA THR A 195 20.81 4.35 -4.12
C THR A 195 20.49 5.42 -3.08
N ILE A 196 19.29 6.00 -3.15
CA ILE A 196 18.84 6.98 -2.15
C ILE A 196 18.76 6.36 -0.75
N ILE A 197 18.21 5.15 -0.65
CA ILE A 197 18.15 4.41 0.61
C ILE A 197 19.56 4.11 1.13
N HIS A 198 20.45 3.61 0.28
CA HIS A 198 21.83 3.26 0.65
C HIS A 198 22.61 4.46 1.20
N ASN A 199 22.45 5.64 0.58
CA ASN A 199 23.08 6.88 1.07
C ASN A 199 22.56 7.35 2.44
N ARG A 200 21.44 6.80 2.90
CA ARG A 200 20.84 7.11 4.20
C ARG A 200 21.16 6.09 5.29
N LEU A 201 21.52 4.86 4.91
CA LEU A 201 21.92 3.80 5.82
C LEU A 201 23.32 4.06 6.39
#